data_AF-A0A973AFV1-F1
#
_entry.id   AF-A0A973AFV1-F1
#
_cell.length_a   1.000
_cell.length_b   1.000
_cell.length_c   1.000
_cell.angle_alpha   90.00
_cell.angle_beta   90.00
_cell.angle_gamma   90.00
#
_symmetry.space_group_name_H-M   'P 1'
#
loop_
_entity.id
_entity.type
_entity.pdbx_description
1 polymer ?
#
loop_
_entity_poly.entity_id
_entity_poly.type
_entity_poly.pdbx_seq_one_letter_code
_entity_poly.pdbx_strand_id
1 'polypeptide(L)' 'MSDARQAIAAAREAGAADLAAIHLRAAENYLASAEQKLSDHDYGHARRDAKQAKMKALDALSESERHKQPQEK' A
#
# COMPACT_ATOMS: atom_id res chain seq x y z
N MET A 1 -4.08 6.57 -9.38
CA MET A 1 -3.17 6.67 -8.22
C MET A 1 -3.88 7.10 -6.94
N SER A 2 -4.96 7.89 -7.00
CA SER A 2 -5.75 8.26 -5.82
C SER A 2 -6.08 7.07 -4.93
N ASP A 3 -6.57 5.96 -5.50
CA ASP A 3 -6.89 4.73 -4.76
C ASP A 3 -5.69 4.13 -4.00
N ALA A 4 -4.49 4.18 -4.57
CA ALA A 4 -3.30 3.60 -3.95
C ALA A 4 -2.85 4.46 -2.77
N ARG A 5 -2.87 5.79 -2.92
CA ARG A 5 -2.59 6.74 -1.84
C ARG A 5 -3.58 6.59 -0.69
N GLN A 6 -4.87 6.50 -1.01
CA GLN A 6 -5.93 6.29 0.00
C GLN A 6 -5.74 4.96 0.74
N ALA A 7 -5.41 3.87 0.05
CA ALA A 7 -5.15 2.59 0.69
C ALA A 7 -3.92 2.63 1.62
N ILE A 8 -2.83 3.30 1.22
CA ILE A 8 -1.63 3.46 2.05
C ILE A 8 -1.95 4.27 3.31
N ALA A 9 -2.73 5.35 3.19
CA ALA A 9 -3.17 6.15 4.32
C ALA A 9 -4.02 5.32 5.30
N ALA A 10 -5.01 4.57 4.79
CA ALA A 10 -5.84 3.69 5.60
C ALA A 10 -5.01 2.61 6.33
N ALA A 11 -4.03 2.00 5.65
CA ALA A 11 -3.12 1.05 6.28
C ALA A 11 -2.30 1.70 7.40
N ARG A 12 -1.76 2.91 7.19
CA ARG A 12 -1.05 3.66 8.24
C ARG A 12 -1.93 3.96 9.45
N GLU A 13 -3.14 4.45 9.23
CA GLU A 13 -4.12 4.70 10.29
C GLU A 13 -4.52 3.41 11.04
N ALA A 14 -4.53 2.28 10.33
CA ALA A 14 -4.75 0.98 10.93
C ALA A 14 -3.56 0.47 11.77
N GLY A 15 -2.41 1.15 11.78
CA GLY A 15 -1.22 0.73 12.52
C GLY A 15 -0.28 -0.16 11.72
N ALA A 16 -0.41 -0.20 10.38
CA ALA A 16 0.46 -1.00 9.52
C ALA A 16 1.92 -0.61 9.59
N ALA A 17 2.24 0.59 10.04
CA ALA A 17 3.62 1.00 10.28
C ALA A 17 4.33 0.10 11.30
N ASP A 18 3.60 -0.42 12.28
CA ASP A 18 4.14 -1.27 13.35
C ASP A 18 3.79 -2.75 13.11
N LEU A 19 2.59 -3.03 12.61
CA LEU A 19 2.04 -4.39 12.48
C LEU A 19 2.37 -5.05 11.14
N ALA A 20 2.50 -4.26 10.07
CA ALA A 20 2.64 -4.74 8.70
C ALA A 20 3.65 -3.89 7.90
N ALA A 21 4.76 -3.50 8.54
CA ALA A 21 5.71 -2.52 8.02
C ALA A 21 6.30 -2.91 6.66
N ILE A 22 6.50 -4.22 6.44
CA ILE A 22 7.04 -4.77 5.19
C ILE A 22 6.07 -4.50 4.04
N HIS A 23 4.78 -4.82 4.24
CA HIS A 23 3.75 -4.60 3.23
C HIS A 23 3.50 -3.12 2.96
N LEU A 24 3.49 -2.30 4.02
CA LEU A 24 3.33 -0.85 3.89
C LEU A 24 4.49 -0.22 3.11
N ARG A 25 5.74 -0.56 3.44
CA ARG A 25 6.92 -0.03 2.75
C ARG A 25 6.96 -0.47 1.28
N ALA A 26 6.54 -1.71 0.99
CA ALA A 26 6.41 -2.17 -0.39
C ALA A 26 5.39 -1.32 -1.16
N ALA A 27 4.23 -1.02 -0.55
CA ALA A 27 3.21 -0.19 -1.17
C ALA A 27 3.72 1.22 -1.50
N GLU A 28 4.45 1.84 -0.58
CA GLU A 28 5.06 3.16 -0.75
C GLU A 28 6.11 3.18 -1.87
N ASN A 29 6.97 2.15 -1.93
CA ASN A 29 7.96 2.02 -2.99
C ASN A 29 7.30 1.89 -4.37
N TYR A 30 6.24 1.08 -4.49
CA TYR A 30 5.50 0.96 -5.75
C TYR A 30 4.80 2.25 -6.14
N LEU A 31 4.27 3.01 -5.17
CA LEU A 31 3.65 4.30 -5.45
C LEU A 31 4.69 5.31 -5.96
N ALA A 32 5.84 5.43 -5.29
CA ALA A 32 6.93 6.30 -5.73
C ALA A 32 7.42 5.92 -7.14
N SER A 33 7.58 4.62 -7.39
CA SER A 33 7.92 4.08 -8.70
C SER A 33 6.87 4.41 -9.78
N ALA A 34 5.58 4.33 -9.42
CA ALA A 34 4.49 4.69 -10.33
C ALA A 34 4.49 6.19 -10.66
N GLU A 35 4.76 7.04 -9.68
CA GLU A 35 4.84 8.49 -9.84
C GLU A 35 6.00 8.90 -10.74
N GLN A 36 7.19 8.31 -10.53
CA GLN A 36 8.35 8.54 -11.39
C GLN A 36 8.03 8.14 -12.85
N LYS A 37 7.47 6.95 -13.06
CA LYS A 37 7.12 6.49 -14.40
C LYS A 37 6.03 7.33 -15.06
N LEU A 38 5.12 7.91 -14.28
CA LEU A 38 4.13 8.85 -14.79
C LEU A 38 4.80 10.13 -15.30
N SER A 39 5.80 10.64 -14.59
CA SER A 39 6.62 11.77 -15.02
C SER A 39 7.43 11.45 -16.28
N ASP A 40 7.87 10.19 -16.43
CA ASP A 40 8.59 9.70 -17.61
C ASP A 40 7.67 9.39 -18.81
N HIS A 41 6.37 9.68 -18.70
CA HIS A 41 5.33 9.35 -19.70
C HIS A 41 5.17 7.83 -19.95
N ASP A 42 5.70 6.98 -19.07
CA ASP A 42 5.51 5.53 -19.09
C ASP A 42 4.24 5.14 -18.34
N TYR A 43 3.10 5.49 -18.93
CA TYR A 43 1.78 5.28 -18.34
C TYR A 43 1.44 3.79 -18.12
N GLY A 44 1.97 2.91 -18.96
CA GLY A 44 1.70 1.48 -18.91
C GLY A 44 2.27 0.85 -17.63
N HIS A 45 3.56 1.10 -17.39
CA HIS A 45 4.21 0.61 -16.17
C HIS A 45 3.77 1.41 -14.93
N ALA A 46 3.55 2.72 -15.05
CA ALA A 46 3.01 3.52 -13.95
C ALA A 46 1.66 2.96 -13.42
N ARG A 47 0.77 2.53 -14.33
CA ARG A 47 -0.51 1.92 -13.95
C ARG A 47 -0.32 0.55 -13.27
N ARG A 48 0.65 -0.24 -13.71
CA ARG A 48 0.96 -1.54 -13.08
C ARG A 48 1.51 -1.34 -11.67
N ASP A 49 2.46 -0.43 -11.52
CA ASP A 49 3.06 -0.10 -10.23
C ASP A 49 2.01 0.48 -9.27
N ALA A 50 1.13 1.38 -9.73
CA ALA A 50 0.05 1.90 -8.91
C ALA A 50 -0.94 0.81 -8.45
N LYS A 51 -1.18 -0.22 -9.27
CA LYS A 51 -1.99 -1.39 -8.86
C LYS A 51 -1.27 -2.23 -7.81
N GLN A 52 0.04 -2.46 -7.97
CA GLN A 52 0.84 -3.18 -6.99
C GLN A 52 0.89 -2.43 -5.66
N ALA A 53 1.05 -1.11 -5.69
CA ALA A 53 0.97 -0.25 -4.52
C ALA A 53 -0.35 -0.43 -3.76
N LYS A 54 -1.48 -0.37 -4.49
CA LYS A 54 -2.81 -0.60 -3.89
C LYS A 54 -2.92 -1.99 -3.27
N MET A 55 -2.49 -3.04 -3.96
CA MET A 55 -2.57 -4.41 -3.44
C MET A 55 -1.74 -4.56 -2.15
N LYS A 56 -0.50 -4.06 -2.14
CA LYS A 56 0.36 -4.13 -0.95
C LYS A 56 -0.17 -3.31 0.22
N ALA A 57 -0.80 -2.17 -0.05
CA ALA A 57 -1.45 -1.39 0.99
C ALA A 57 -2.66 -2.12 1.60
N LEU A 58 -3.45 -2.82 0.78
CA LEU A 58 -4.56 -3.65 1.27
C LEU A 58 -4.08 -4.87 2.05
N ASP A 59 -2.98 -5.50 1.62
CA ASP A 59 -2.34 -6.58 2.40
C ASP A 59 -1.93 -6.05 3.79
N ALA A 60 -1.27 -4.89 3.82
CA ALA A 60 -0.81 -4.25 5.05
C ALA A 60 -1.98 -3.88 5.98
N LEU A 61 -3.07 -3.35 5.42
CA LEU A 61 -4.29 -3.05 6.14
C LEU A 61 -4.89 -4.31 6.75
N SER A 62 -5.07 -5.37 5.95
CA SER A 62 -5.68 -6.61 6.42
C SER A 62 -4.85 -7.28 7.52
N GLU A 63 -3.52 -7.27 7.40
CA GLU A 63 -2.62 -7.77 8.44
C GLU A 63 -2.73 -6.95 9.73
N SER A 64 -2.76 -5.62 9.62
CA SER A 64 -2.93 -4.73 10.76
C SER A 64 -4.28 -4.92 11.46
N GLU A 65 -5.35 -5.10 10.69
CA GLU A 65 -6.69 -5.39 11.21
C GLU A 65 -6.74 -6.74 11.92
N ARG A 66 -6.09 -7.77 11.38
CA ARG A 66 -5.96 -9.09 12.03
C ARG A 66 -5.18 -9.02 13.33
N HIS A 67 -4.15 -8.19 13.40
CA HIS A 67 -3.42 -7.94 14.63
C HIS A 67 -4.22 -7.12 15.64
N LYS A 68 -5.13 -6.23 15.18
CA LYS A 68 -6.02 -5.43 16.03
C LYS A 68 -7.22 -6.21 16.57
N GLN A 69 -7.72 -7.21 15.86
CA GLN A 69 -8.73 -8.12 16.38
C GLN A 69 -8.03 -9.16 17.27
N PRO A 70 -8.21 -9.14 18.60
CA PRO A 70 -7.74 -10.22 19.43
C PRO A 70 -8.41 -11.49 18.93
N GLN A 71 -7.63 -12.53 18.64
CA GLN A 71 -8.16 -13.86 18.40
C GLN A 71 -8.96 -14.26 19.65
N GLU A 72 -10.29 -14.12 19.58
CA GLU A 72 -11.20 -14.75 20.53
C GLU A 72 -10.99 -16.25 20.35
N LYS A 73 -10.36 -16.86 21.38
CA LYS A 73 -10.08 -18.29 21.46
C LYS A 73 -11.33 -19.06 21.86
#